data_AF-F2AVE7-F1
#
_entry.id   AF-F2AVE7-F1
#
_cell.length_a   1.000
_cell.length_b   1.000
_cell.length_c   1.000
_cell.angle_alpha   90.00
_cell.angle_beta   90.00
_cell.angle_gamma   90.00
#
_symmetry.space_group_name_H-M   'P 1'
#
loop_
_entity.id
_entity.type
_entity.pdbx_description
1 polymer ?
#
loop_
_entity_poly.entity_id
_entity_poly.type
_entity_poly.pdbx_seq_one_letter_code
_entity_poly.pdbx_strand_id
1 'polypeptide(L)'
;MFQVIDGVIQDNQPFFMFVWIGSAIAIVVAAVIGFSQIDGADRTLLIAAAVVYLLGVQLLTVRINIPLNNKIQAIDVEQKDDQELLAARADFEAQWNRWNVFRTVVSIAIALSLHVLLLRI
;
A
#
# COMPACT_ATOMS: atom_id res chain seq x y z
N MET A 1 -24.74 -7.41 -7.61
CA MET A 1 -24.78 -6.51 -6.43
C MET A 1 -23.39 -6.18 -5.89
N PHE A 2 -22.43 -7.12 -5.87
CA PHE A 2 -21.03 -6.86 -5.46
C PHE A 2 -20.26 -5.98 -6.47
N GLN A 3 -20.36 -6.27 -7.79
CA GLN A 3 -19.74 -5.44 -8.84
C GLN A 3 -20.33 -4.03 -9.00
N VAL A 4 -21.55 -3.77 -8.54
CA VAL A 4 -22.14 -2.40 -8.62
C VAL A 4 -21.61 -1.51 -7.49
N ILE A 5 -21.20 -2.12 -6.37
CA ILE A 5 -20.48 -1.43 -5.29
C ILE A 5 -18.99 -1.34 -5.63
N ASP A 6 -18.38 -2.42 -6.12
CA ASP A 6 -16.97 -2.44 -6.49
C ASP A 6 -16.66 -1.62 -7.75
N GLY A 7 -17.59 -1.53 -8.71
CA GLY A 7 -17.41 -0.74 -9.94
C GLY A 7 -17.33 0.77 -9.67
N VAL A 8 -18.17 1.29 -8.75
CA VAL A 8 -18.13 2.69 -8.32
C VAL A 8 -16.90 2.99 -7.44
N ILE A 9 -16.33 1.97 -6.78
CA ILE A 9 -15.12 2.09 -5.96
C ILE A 9 -13.84 1.89 -6.78
N GLN A 10 -13.86 1.13 -7.87
CA GLN A 10 -12.67 0.81 -8.69
C GLN A 10 -12.48 1.72 -9.90
N ASP A 11 -13.45 2.58 -10.20
CA ASP A 11 -13.34 3.58 -11.26
C ASP A 11 -12.36 4.70 -10.85
N ASN A 12 -11.08 4.40 -11.01
CA ASN A 12 -10.00 5.37 -11.10
C ASN A 12 -9.90 6.33 -9.90
N GLN A 13 -10.03 5.85 -8.66
CA GLN A 13 -10.07 6.67 -7.44
C GLN A 13 -8.91 7.67 -7.37
N PRO A 14 -9.13 8.94 -7.77
CA PRO A 14 -8.04 9.90 -7.89
C PRO A 14 -7.47 10.22 -6.51
N PHE A 15 -8.34 10.20 -5.50
CA PHE A 15 -7.97 10.37 -4.09
C PHE A 15 -7.08 9.24 -3.58
N PHE A 16 -7.35 7.98 -3.95
CA PHE A 16 -6.48 6.87 -3.56
C PHE A 16 -5.09 7.05 -4.17
N MET A 17 -5.03 7.30 -5.48
CA MET A 17 -3.77 7.52 -6.20
C MET A 17 -3.01 8.73 -5.64
N PHE A 18 -3.72 9.81 -5.34
CA PHE A 18 -3.14 11.02 -4.76
C PHE A 18 -2.54 10.75 -3.38
N VAL A 19 -3.26 10.08 -2.48
CA VAL A 19 -2.76 9.76 -1.14
C VAL A 19 -1.59 8.76 -1.22
N TRP A 20 -1.69 7.75 -2.10
CA TRP A 20 -0.68 6.72 -2.24
C TRP A 20 0.65 7.23 -2.84
N ILE A 21 0.58 8.00 -3.92
CA ILE A 21 1.75 8.66 -4.51
C ILE A 21 2.26 9.76 -3.57
N GLY A 22 1.34 10.54 -3.01
CA GLY A 22 1.66 11.62 -2.07
C GLY A 22 2.42 11.12 -0.85
N SER A 23 2.05 9.96 -0.29
CA SER A 23 2.77 9.37 0.85
C SER A 23 4.18 8.88 0.46
N ALA A 24 4.34 8.32 -0.74
CA ALA A 24 5.66 7.93 -1.26
C ALA A 24 6.56 9.15 -1.46
N ILE A 25 6.03 10.24 -2.04
CA ILE A 25 6.76 11.50 -2.21
C ILE A 25 7.10 12.10 -0.85
N ALA A 26 6.13 12.16 0.07
CA ALA A 26 6.31 12.78 1.38
C ALA A 26 7.45 12.14 2.17
N ILE A 27 7.56 10.80 2.17
CA ILE A 27 8.64 10.14 2.92
C ILE A 27 10.01 10.34 2.28
N VAL A 28 10.08 10.43 0.95
CA VAL A 28 11.32 10.75 0.23
C VAL A 28 11.75 12.17 0.54
N VAL A 29 10.84 13.13 0.46
CA VAL A 29 11.10 14.53 0.78
C VAL A 29 11.54 14.67 2.24
N ALA A 30 10.86 14.01 3.18
CA ALA A 30 11.25 13.99 4.58
C ALA A 30 12.67 13.45 4.78
N ALA A 31 13.00 12.32 4.14
CA ALA A 31 14.34 11.74 4.21
C ALA A 31 15.42 12.67 3.63
N VAL A 32 15.16 13.35 2.51
CA VAL A 32 16.09 14.29 1.88
C VAL A 32 16.33 15.52 2.76
N ILE A 33 15.26 16.14 3.27
CA ILE A 33 15.36 17.32 4.15
C ILE A 33 16.04 16.94 5.47
N GLY A 34 15.61 15.83 6.09
CA GLY A 34 16.13 15.36 7.36
C GLY A 34 17.58 14.88 7.29
N PHE A 35 18.08 14.49 6.11
CA PHE A 35 19.47 14.04 5.95
C PHE A 35 20.49 15.08 6.40
N SER A 36 20.24 16.36 6.10
CA SER A 36 21.12 17.47 6.49
C SER A 36 20.75 18.14 7.81
N GLN A 37 19.52 17.94 8.30
CA GLN A 37 19.00 18.65 9.49
C GLN A 37 19.07 17.81 10.77
N ILE A 38 19.14 16.48 10.64
CA ILE A 38 19.12 15.54 11.75
C ILE A 38 20.45 14.78 11.74
N ASP A 39 21.00 14.53 12.93
CA ASP A 39 22.25 13.82 13.10
C ASP A 39 22.11 12.53 13.91
N GLY A 40 23.12 11.67 13.80
CA GLY A 40 23.26 10.47 14.61
C GLY A 40 22.14 9.43 14.41
N ALA A 41 21.61 8.94 15.54
CA ALA A 41 20.64 7.84 15.56
C ALA A 41 19.31 8.21 14.89
N ASP A 42 18.88 9.47 15.01
CA ASP A 42 17.60 9.95 14.51
C ASP A 42 17.61 10.06 12.97
N ARG A 43 18.73 10.46 12.37
CA ARG A 43 18.93 10.39 10.91
C ARG A 43 18.87 8.96 10.39
N THR A 44 19.53 8.05 11.11
CA THR A 44 19.55 6.63 10.74
C THR A 44 18.15 6.03 10.80
N LEU A 45 17.38 6.38 11.84
CA LEU A 45 15.98 5.98 11.99
C LEU A 45 15.10 6.49 10.86
N LEU A 46 15.23 7.77 10.48
CA LEU A 46 14.47 8.37 9.38
C LEU A 46 14.74 7.66 8.04
N ILE A 47 16.02 7.45 7.70
CA ILE A 47 16.41 6.78 6.46
C ILE A 47 15.92 5.32 6.46
N ALA A 48 16.08 4.61 7.58
CA ALA A 48 15.60 3.24 7.70
C ALA A 48 14.07 3.17 7.55
N ALA A 49 13.33 4.06 8.20
CA ALA A 49 11.87 4.16 8.05
C ALA A 49 11.45 4.42 6.60
N ALA A 50 12.15 5.32 5.90
CA ALA A 50 11.90 5.60 4.49
C ALA A 50 12.15 4.37 3.59
N VAL A 51 13.28 3.69 3.77
CA VAL A 51 13.60 2.48 2.98
C VAL A 51 12.60 1.36 3.25
N VAL A 52 12.27 1.10 4.52
CA VAL A 52 11.30 0.05 4.88
C VAL A 52 9.90 0.40 4.35
N TYR A 53 9.51 1.67 4.33
CA TYR A 53 8.23 2.07 3.74
C TYR A 53 8.19 1.86 2.23
N LEU A 54 9.21 2.32 1.52
CA LEU A 54 9.28 2.21 0.07
C LEU A 54 9.32 0.74 -0.38
N LEU A 55 10.07 -0.11 0.33
CA LEU A 55 10.17 -1.53 -0.03
C LEU A 55 8.99 -2.35 0.51
N GLY A 56 8.61 -2.15 1.77
CA GLY A 56 7.59 -2.94 2.46
C GLY A 56 6.15 -2.51 2.16
N VAL A 57 5.92 -1.28 1.71
CA VAL A 57 4.58 -0.78 1.39
C VAL A 57 4.45 -0.49 -0.10
N GLN A 58 5.29 0.39 -0.63
CA GLN A 58 5.14 0.89 -2.00
C GLN A 58 5.45 -0.19 -3.04
N LEU A 59 6.62 -0.83 -2.95
CA LEU A 59 7.02 -1.88 -3.87
C LEU A 59 6.07 -3.10 -3.83
N LEU A 60 5.63 -3.53 -2.65
CA LEU A 60 4.65 -4.62 -2.54
C LEU A 60 3.28 -4.25 -3.11
N THR A 61 2.89 -2.98 -3.04
CA THR A 61 1.67 -2.49 -3.71
C THR A 61 1.79 -2.69 -5.21
N VAL A 62 2.88 -2.20 -5.81
CA VAL A 62 3.12 -2.27 -7.26
C VAL A 62 3.29 -3.71 -7.76
N ARG A 63 4.03 -4.55 -7.02
CA ARG A 63 4.41 -5.88 -7.47
C ARG A 63 3.40 -6.97 -7.18
N ILE A 64 2.52 -6.76 -6.19
CA ILE A 64 1.60 -7.80 -5.73
C ILE A 64 0.16 -7.34 -5.80
N ASN A 65 -0.19 -6.24 -5.11
CA ASN A 65 -1.58 -5.83 -4.99
C ASN A 65 -2.16 -5.32 -6.33
N ILE A 66 -1.43 -4.49 -7.08
CA ILE A 66 -1.88 -4.02 -8.40
C ILE A 66 -2.09 -5.20 -9.37
N PRO A 67 -1.13 -6.14 -9.55
CA PRO A 67 -1.35 -7.32 -10.38
C PRO A 67 -2.54 -8.19 -9.95
N LEU A 68 -2.76 -8.37 -8.64
CA LEU A 68 -3.92 -9.11 -8.15
C LEU A 68 -5.22 -8.40 -8.49
N ASN A 69 -5.29 -7.08 -8.29
CA ASN A 69 -6.46 -6.28 -8.64
C ASN A 69 -6.74 -6.35 -10.16
N ASN A 70 -5.71 -6.24 -10.99
CA ASN A 70 -5.87 -6.33 -12.45
C ASN A 70 -6.35 -7.72 -12.88
N LYS A 71 -5.91 -8.80 -12.20
CA LYS A 71 -6.38 -10.16 -12.48
C LYS A 71 -7.86 -10.33 -12.22
N ILE A 72 -8.36 -9.88 -11.06
CA ILE A 72 -9.79 -10.03 -10.74
C ILE A 72 -10.67 -9.14 -11.64
N GLN A 73 -10.17 -7.96 -12.03
CA GLN A 73 -10.85 -7.06 -12.97
C GLN A 73 -10.93 -7.63 -14.40
N ALA A 74 -9.98 -8.48 -14.80
CA ALA A 74 -9.97 -9.10 -16.12
C ALA A 74 -10.90 -10.33 -16.24
N ILE A 75 -11.55 -10.75 -15.15
CA ILE A 75 -12.47 -11.89 -15.19
C ILE A 75 -13.79 -11.45 -15.85
N ASP A 76 -14.13 -12.09 -16.97
CA ASP A 76 -15.46 -11.97 -17.56
C ASP A 76 -16.45 -12.79 -16.73
N VAL A 77 -17.32 -12.09 -16.02
CA VAL A 77 -18.30 -12.67 -15.09
C VAL A 77 -19.50 -13.24 -15.83
N GLU A 78 -19.77 -12.79 -17.05
CA GLU A 78 -20.91 -13.28 -17.84
C GLU A 78 -20.62 -14.65 -18.48
N GLN A 79 -19.34 -15.01 -18.61
CA GLN A 79 -18.91 -16.27 -19.22
C GLN A 79 -18.55 -17.38 -18.22
N LYS A 80 -18.57 -17.09 -16.92
CA LYS A 80 -18.18 -18.05 -15.86
C LYS A 80 -19.37 -18.53 -15.05
N ASP A 81 -19.29 -19.76 -14.57
CA ASP A 81 -20.27 -20.27 -13.62
C ASP A 81 -20.03 -19.70 -12.21
N ASP A 82 -21.05 -19.77 -11.36
CA ASP A 82 -21.00 -19.25 -10.00
C ASP A 82 -19.91 -19.93 -9.14
N GLN A 83 -19.57 -21.20 -9.39
CA GLN A 83 -18.55 -21.92 -8.63
C GLN A 83 -17.13 -21.44 -8.98
N GLU A 84 -16.85 -21.20 -10.26
CA GLU A 84 -15.59 -20.65 -10.76
C GLU A 84 -15.35 -19.23 -10.22
N LEU A 85 -16.40 -18.41 -10.17
CA LEU A 85 -16.32 -17.06 -9.61
C LEU A 85 -16.04 -17.08 -8.11
N LEU A 86 -16.66 -17.99 -7.36
CA LEU A 86 -16.40 -18.16 -5.93
C LEU A 86 -14.97 -18.63 -5.67
N ALA A 87 -14.47 -19.58 -6.46
CA ALA A 87 -13.09 -20.05 -6.34
C ALA A 87 -12.08 -18.94 -6.64
N ALA A 88 -12.26 -18.20 -7.74
CA ALA A 88 -11.39 -17.08 -8.11
C ALA A 88 -11.38 -15.98 -7.03
N ARG A 89 -12.54 -15.71 -6.43
CA ARG A 89 -12.66 -14.75 -5.33
C ARG A 89 -11.92 -15.23 -4.08
N ALA A 90 -12.09 -16.49 -3.69
CA ALA A 90 -11.44 -17.04 -2.49
C ALA A 90 -9.91 -16.98 -2.62
N ASP A 91 -9.37 -17.33 -3.79
CA ASP A 91 -7.93 -17.27 -4.07
C ASP A 91 -7.40 -15.83 -4.04
N PHE A 92 -8.13 -14.89 -4.65
CA PHE A 92 -7.81 -13.47 -4.62
C PHE A 92 -7.81 -12.93 -3.19
N GLU A 93 -8.90 -13.13 -2.43
CA GLU A 93 -9.06 -12.59 -1.08
C GLU A 93 -7.99 -13.12 -0.13
N ALA A 94 -7.68 -14.42 -0.19
CA ALA A 94 -6.66 -15.02 0.67
C ALA A 94 -5.27 -14.38 0.44
N GLN A 95 -4.87 -14.19 -0.82
CA GLN A 95 -3.59 -13.59 -1.13
C GLN A 95 -3.57 -12.09 -0.87
N TRP A 96 -4.62 -11.38 -1.26
CA TRP A 96 -4.74 -9.94 -1.12
C TRP A 96 -4.77 -9.53 0.36
N ASN A 97 -5.59 -10.19 1.18
CA ASN A 97 -5.72 -9.87 2.62
C ASN A 97 -4.38 -10.03 3.34
N ARG A 98 -3.63 -11.10 3.06
CA ARG A 98 -2.32 -11.34 3.66
C ARG A 98 -1.35 -10.18 3.40
N TRP A 99 -1.23 -9.74 2.15
CA TRP A 99 -0.32 -8.65 1.79
C TRP A 99 -0.84 -7.29 2.24
N ASN A 100 -2.16 -7.10 2.29
CA ASN A 100 -2.76 -5.88 2.81
C ASN A 100 -2.54 -5.73 4.33
N VAL A 101 -2.71 -6.81 5.10
CA VAL A 101 -2.40 -6.83 6.55
C VAL A 101 -0.91 -6.55 6.77
N PHE A 102 -0.02 -7.20 6.02
CA PHE A 102 1.42 -6.93 6.11
C PHE A 102 1.74 -5.44 5.89
N ARG A 103 1.23 -4.85 4.81
CA ARG A 103 1.41 -3.42 4.51
C ARG A 103 0.85 -2.52 5.61
N THR A 104 -0.28 -2.90 6.21
CA THR A 104 -0.91 -2.15 7.30
C THR A 104 -0.03 -2.13 8.53
N VAL A 105 0.46 -3.29 8.98
CA VAL A 105 1.35 -3.40 10.14
C VAL A 105 2.63 -2.61 9.93
N VAL A 106 3.27 -2.75 8.76
CA VAL A 106 4.48 -1.99 8.41
C VAL A 106 4.20 -0.48 8.40
N SER A 107 3.09 -0.05 7.81
CA SER A 107 2.73 1.38 7.75
C SER A 107 2.49 1.96 9.14
N ILE A 108 1.82 1.23 10.04
CA ILE A 108 1.59 1.65 11.42
C ILE A 108 2.92 1.77 12.16
N ALA A 109 3.80 0.77 12.06
CA ALA A 109 5.10 0.78 12.73
C ALA A 109 5.96 1.98 12.28
N ILE A 110 5.94 2.29 10.99
CA ILE A 110 6.65 3.43 10.41
C ILE A 110 6.02 4.74 10.86
N ALA A 111 4.69 4.87 10.81
CA ALA A 111 3.99 6.06 11.28
C ALA A 111 4.32 6.36 12.75
N LEU A 112 4.30 5.35 13.62
CA LEU A 112 4.67 5.50 15.03
C LEU A 112 6.14 5.89 15.20
N SER A 113 7.05 5.27 14.44
CA SER A 113 8.48 5.59 14.50
C SER A 113 8.76 7.03 14.08
N LEU A 114 8.13 7.49 13.01
CA LEU A 114 8.23 8.88 12.54
C LEU A 114 7.58 9.86 13.52
N HIS A 115 6.48 9.47 14.17
CA HIS A 115 5.84 10.31 15.20
C HIS A 115 6.74 10.47 16.44
N VAL A 116 7.37 9.38 16.89
CA VAL A 116 8.36 9.43 17.99
C VAL A 116 9.57 10.28 17.60
N LEU A 117 10.06 10.14 16.37
CA LEU A 117 11.14 10.96 15.85
C LEU A 117 10.76 12.45 15.83
N LEU A 118 9.55 12.78 15.38
CA LEU A 118 9.05 14.16 15.35
C LEU A 118 9.00 14.79 16.75
N LEU A 119 8.73 14.00 17.80
CA LEU A 119 8.72 14.48 19.19
C LEU A 119 10.13 14.70 19.78
N ARG A 120 11.19 14.25 19.09
CA ARG A 120 12.58 14.33 19.54
C ARG A 120 13.39 15.43 18.86
N ILE A 121 12.91 15.91 17.71
CA ILE A 121 13.48 17.03 16.94
C ILE A 121 12.93 18.33 17.48
#